data_AF-A0A4Q2YQE3-F1
#
_entry.id   AF-A0A4Q2YQE3-F1
#
_cell.length_a   1.000
_cell.length_b   1.000
_cell.length_c   1.000
_cell.angle_alpha   90.00
_cell.angle_beta   90.00
_cell.angle_gamma   90.00
#
_symmetry.space_group_name_H-M   'P 1'
#
loop_
_entity.id
_entity.type
_entity.pdbx_description
1 polymer ?
#
loop_
_entity_poly.entity_id
_entity_poly.type
_entity_poly.pdbx_seq_one_letter_code
_entity_poly.pdbx_strand_id
1 'polypeptide(L)'
;MRTEEEITAEITELEAIKPKVRHRSAFGDNHRDAVDAQVTVLKDKMDEGAIWDRHENAMDDEEFYAENERDSALEAARWLHGETDEKPSAGWEDLLE
;
A
#
# COMPACT_ATOMS: atom_id res chain seq x y z
N MET A 1 -4.34 -13.44 10.21
CA MET A 1 -3.05 -12.77 9.95
C MET A 1 -2.19 -13.65 9.08
N ARG A 2 -1.55 -13.07 8.06
CA ARG A 2 -0.66 -13.74 7.11
C ARG A 2 0.66 -14.15 7.77
N THR A 3 1.28 -15.17 7.21
CA THR A 3 2.59 -15.66 7.66
C THR A 3 3.73 -14.75 7.17
N GLU A 4 4.89 -14.81 7.83
CA GLU A 4 6.08 -14.06 7.38
C GLU A 4 6.48 -14.41 5.94
N GLU A 5 6.32 -15.68 5.54
CA GLU A 5 6.63 -16.14 4.19
C GLU A 5 5.68 -15.50 3.16
N GLU A 6 4.37 -15.48 3.43
CA GLU A 6 3.39 -14.81 2.59
C GLU A 6 3.66 -13.30 2.51
N ILE A 7 3.91 -12.65 3.64
CA ILE A 7 4.18 -11.21 3.71
C ILE A 7 5.45 -10.86 2.90
N THR A 8 6.52 -11.66 3.05
CA THR A 8 7.77 -11.44 2.33
C THR A 8 7.60 -11.63 0.83
N ALA A 9 6.85 -12.65 0.41
CA ALA A 9 6.54 -12.89 -0.99
C ALA A 9 5.74 -11.71 -1.58
N GLU A 10 4.77 -11.19 -0.84
CA GLU A 10 3.96 -10.06 -1.26
C GLU A 10 4.76 -8.76 -1.37
N ILE A 11 5.62 -8.45 -0.39
CA ILE A 11 6.52 -7.30 -0.46
C ILE A 11 7.43 -7.39 -1.69
N THR A 12 7.97 -8.58 -1.97
CA THR A 12 8.83 -8.81 -3.13
C THR A 12 8.09 -8.54 -4.45
N GLU A 13 6.82 -8.96 -4.51
CA GLU A 13 5.95 -8.76 -5.68
C GLU A 13 5.63 -7.26 -5.89
N LEU A 14 5.25 -6.55 -4.83
CA LEU A 14 5.02 -5.10 -4.85
C LEU A 14 6.26 -4.31 -5.27
N GLU A 15 7.43 -4.62 -4.70
CA GLU A 15 8.69 -3.98 -5.08
C GLU A 15 9.05 -4.23 -6.56
N ALA A 16 8.69 -5.41 -7.10
CA ALA A 16 8.90 -5.74 -8.51
C ALA A 16 7.89 -5.09 -9.46
N ILE A 17 6.67 -4.78 -8.98
CA ILE A 17 5.60 -4.11 -9.73
C ILE A 17 5.79 -2.59 -9.74
N LYS A 18 6.26 -1.98 -8.65
CA LYS A 18 6.45 -0.53 -8.51
C LYS A 18 7.09 0.16 -9.73
N PRO A 19 8.18 -0.33 -10.34
CA PRO A 19 8.76 0.34 -11.52
C PRO A 19 7.92 0.17 -12.79
N LYS A 20 7.01 -0.80 -12.84
CA LYS A 20 6.17 -1.16 -13.99
C LYS A 20 4.78 -0.55 -13.92
N VAL A 21 4.28 -0.19 -12.74
CA VAL A 21 3.00 0.51 -12.64
C VAL A 21 3.13 1.92 -13.21
N ARG A 22 2.10 2.35 -13.94
CA ARG A 22 1.96 3.75 -14.38
C ARG A 22 2.18 4.66 -13.19
N HIS A 23 3.07 5.64 -13.33
CA HIS A 23 3.46 6.49 -12.19
C HIS A 23 2.30 7.30 -11.63
N ARG A 24 1.52 7.99 -12.49
CA ARG A 24 0.43 8.86 -12.05
C ARG A 24 -0.91 8.53 -12.71
N SER A 25 -1.99 8.69 -11.96
CA SER A 25 -3.35 8.66 -12.51
C SER A 25 -3.65 9.95 -13.31
N ALA A 26 -4.72 9.93 -14.11
CA ALA A 26 -5.19 11.14 -14.80
C ALA A 26 -5.68 12.23 -13.84
N PHE A 27 -5.98 11.87 -12.58
CA PHE A 27 -6.46 12.77 -11.54
C PHE A 27 -5.35 13.29 -10.63
N GLY A 28 -4.11 12.78 -10.80
CA GLY A 28 -2.93 13.27 -10.10
C GLY A 28 -2.37 12.32 -9.03
N ASP A 29 -3.04 11.20 -8.75
CA ASP A 29 -2.60 10.22 -7.76
C ASP A 29 -1.24 9.64 -8.12
N ASN A 30 -0.37 9.45 -7.14
CA ASN A 30 0.91 8.78 -7.34
C ASN A 30 0.77 7.29 -6.97
N HIS A 31 0.66 6.41 -7.97
CA HIS A 31 0.52 4.98 -7.74
C HIS A 31 1.79 4.37 -7.13
N ARG A 32 2.97 4.94 -7.40
CA ARG A 32 4.23 4.41 -6.85
C ARG A 32 4.35 4.68 -5.36
N ASP A 33 3.85 5.83 -4.91
CA ASP A 33 3.80 6.17 -3.49
C ASP A 33 2.73 5.30 -2.79
N ALA A 34 1.63 4.99 -3.47
CA ALA A 34 0.64 4.04 -2.97
C ALA A 34 1.18 2.60 -2.84
N VAL A 35 1.99 2.14 -3.79
CA VAL A 35 2.71 0.86 -3.65
C VAL A 35 3.70 0.91 -2.48
N ASP A 36 4.42 2.01 -2.29
CA ASP A 36 5.30 2.18 -1.12
C ASP A 36 4.52 2.13 0.20
N ALA A 37 3.34 2.74 0.24
CA ALA A 37 2.45 2.70 1.40
C ALA A 37 2.05 1.26 1.77
N GLN A 38 1.67 0.45 0.78
CA GLN A 38 1.41 -0.99 0.99
C GLN A 38 2.65 -1.71 1.54
N VAL A 39 3.83 -1.46 0.95
CA VAL A 39 5.09 -2.08 1.39
C VAL A 39 5.43 -1.69 2.83
N THR A 40 5.25 -0.42 3.22
CA THR A 40 5.49 0.04 4.59
C THR A 40 4.57 -0.66 5.58
N VAL A 41 3.27 -0.75 5.29
CA VAL A 41 2.31 -1.46 6.16
C VAL A 41 2.70 -2.91 6.36
N LEU A 42 3.07 -3.61 5.29
CA LEU A 42 3.47 -5.02 5.36
C LEU A 42 4.81 -5.22 6.11
N LYS A 43 5.79 -4.32 5.94
CA LYS A 43 7.08 -4.37 6.63
C LYS A 43 6.94 -4.09 8.13
N ASP A 44 6.18 -3.06 8.48
CA ASP A 44 6.02 -2.61 9.86
C ASP A 44 4.85 -3.31 10.58
N LYS A 45 4.09 -4.14 9.85
CA LYS A 45 2.89 -4.86 10.33
C LYS A 45 1.88 -3.92 10.97
N MET A 46 1.63 -2.80 10.30
CA MET A 46 0.73 -1.76 10.77
C MET A 46 -0.72 -2.25 10.72
N ASP A 47 -1.49 -1.91 11.75
CA ASP A 47 -2.95 -2.07 11.76
C ASP A 47 -3.63 -0.79 11.24
N GLU A 48 -4.95 -0.84 11.04
CA GLU A 48 -5.72 0.32 10.56
C GLU A 48 -5.55 1.53 11.49
N GLY A 49 -5.48 1.32 12.82
CA GLY A 49 -5.30 2.40 13.79
C GLY A 49 -3.98 3.14 13.59
N ALA A 50 -2.87 2.42 13.46
CA ALA A 50 -1.56 3.00 13.19
C ALA A 50 -1.50 3.72 11.84
N ILE A 51 -2.26 3.27 10.84
CA ILE A 51 -2.38 3.95 9.54
C ILE A 51 -3.13 5.27 9.69
N TRP A 52 -4.27 5.28 10.40
CA TRP A 52 -5.04 6.50 10.66
C TRP A 52 -4.25 7.49 11.51
N ASP A 53 -3.62 7.05 12.60
CA ASP A 53 -2.75 7.90 13.42
C ASP A 53 -1.63 8.52 12.58
N ARG A 54 -0.99 7.72 11.71
CA ARG A 54 0.06 8.23 10.82
C ARG A 54 -0.50 9.23 9.81
N HIS A 55 -1.69 8.99 9.26
CA HIS A 55 -2.35 9.87 8.29
C HIS A 55 -2.87 11.17 8.91
N GLU A 56 -3.31 11.16 10.17
CA GLU A 56 -3.76 12.36 10.87
C GLU A 56 -2.58 13.23 11.33
N ASN A 57 -1.51 12.63 11.87
CA ASN A 57 -0.29 13.35 12.24
C ASN A 57 0.46 13.94 11.03
N ALA A 58 0.14 13.43 9.86
CA ALA A 58 0.64 13.82 8.56
C ALA A 58 -0.04 15.09 8.02
N MET A 59 -1.26 15.42 8.47
CA MET A 59 -2.03 16.56 7.94
C MET A 59 -1.43 17.95 8.24
N ASP A 60 -0.44 18.04 9.15
CA ASP A 60 0.24 19.30 9.49
C ASP A 60 1.45 19.62 8.60
N ASP A 61 1.90 18.69 7.75
CA ASP A 61 2.97 18.90 6.76
C ASP A 61 2.41 18.74 5.34
N GLU A 62 2.69 19.68 4.43
CA GLU A 62 2.15 19.76 3.05
C GLU A 62 2.52 18.58 2.12
N GLU A 63 3.19 17.54 2.64
CA GLU A 63 3.82 16.46 1.87
C GLU A 63 3.15 15.08 2.06
N PHE A 64 2.00 15.02 2.74
CA PHE A 64 1.68 13.81 3.49
C PHE A 64 0.41 13.05 3.06
N TYR A 65 0.62 11.75 2.78
CA TYR A 65 -0.34 10.67 2.53
C TYR A 65 -1.59 11.09 1.75
N ALA A 66 -1.49 11.11 0.42
CA ALA A 66 -2.68 11.26 -0.42
C ALA A 66 -3.73 10.17 -0.13
N GLU A 67 -5.00 10.45 -0.42
CA GLU A 67 -6.10 9.50 -0.17
C GLU A 67 -5.84 8.13 -0.80
N ASN A 68 -5.28 8.10 -2.02
CA ASN A 68 -4.92 6.86 -2.70
C ASN A 68 -3.82 6.05 -1.97
N GLU A 69 -2.88 6.72 -1.31
CA GLU A 69 -1.84 6.08 -0.51
C GLU A 69 -2.43 5.45 0.75
N ARG A 70 -3.32 6.19 1.44
CA ARG A 70 -4.01 5.70 2.63
C ARG A 70 -4.89 4.50 2.31
N ASP A 71 -5.67 4.58 1.25
CA ASP A 71 -6.58 3.51 0.87
C ASP A 71 -5.79 2.24 0.51
N SER A 72 -4.68 2.39 -0.21
CA SER A 72 -3.77 1.27 -0.52
C SER A 72 -3.13 0.69 0.75
N ALA A 73 -2.72 1.53 1.70
CA ALA A 73 -2.22 1.09 3.01
C ALA A 73 -3.26 0.27 3.79
N LEU A 74 -4.53 0.70 3.80
CA LEU A 74 -5.62 -0.02 4.46
C LEU A 74 -5.91 -1.37 3.79
N GLU A 75 -5.84 -1.46 2.46
CA GLU A 75 -5.95 -2.73 1.75
C GLU A 75 -4.85 -3.71 2.17
N ALA A 76 -3.59 -3.25 2.28
CA ALA A 76 -2.49 -4.06 2.77
C ALA A 76 -2.70 -4.53 4.22
N ALA A 77 -3.21 -3.69 5.10
CA ALA A 77 -3.51 -4.07 6.48
C ALA A 77 -4.61 -5.14 6.54
N ARG A 78 -5.69 -4.98 5.78
CA ARG A 78 -6.78 -5.98 5.71
C ARG A 78 -6.28 -7.32 5.21
N TRP A 79 -5.46 -7.33 4.17
CA TRP A 79 -4.84 -8.56 3.68
C TRP A 79 -3.91 -9.17 4.73
N LEU A 80 -3.05 -8.37 5.37
CA LEU A 80 -2.14 -8.77 6.44
C LEU A 80 -2.91 -9.44 7.59
N HIS A 81 -4.05 -8.91 7.98
CA HIS A 81 -4.88 -9.47 9.06
C HIS A 81 -5.74 -10.65 8.62
N GLY A 82 -5.84 -10.91 7.31
CA GLY A 82 -6.63 -12.01 6.74
C GLY A 82 -8.12 -11.66 6.60
N GLU A 83 -8.43 -10.37 6.52
CA GLU A 83 -9.78 -9.86 6.24
C GLU A 83 -10.12 -9.93 4.75
N THR A 84 -9.09 -9.98 3.90
CA THR A 84 -9.19 -10.21 2.46
C THR A 84 -8.24 -11.31 2.01
N ASP A 85 -8.65 -12.03 0.96
CA ASP A 85 -7.80 -13.01 0.26
C ASP A 85 -7.09 -12.43 -0.97
N GLU A 86 -7.59 -11.32 -1.51
CA GLU A 86 -6.96 -10.62 -2.61
C GLU A 86 -5.67 -9.94 -2.15
N LYS A 87 -4.58 -10.26 -2.86
CA LYS A 87 -3.24 -9.74 -2.59
C LYS A 87 -3.17 -8.25 -2.96
N PRO A 88 -2.49 -7.40 -2.18
CA PRO A 88 -2.27 -6.00 -2.52
C PRO A 88 -1.70 -5.78 -3.93
N SER A 89 -0.79 -6.66 -4.36
CA SER A 89 -0.16 -6.64 -5.69
C SER A 89 -1.15 -6.83 -6.85
N ALA A 90 -2.24 -7.58 -6.64
CA ALA A 90 -3.23 -7.86 -7.66
C ALA A 90 -3.97 -6.58 -8.13
N GLY A 91 -4.12 -5.59 -7.24
CA GLY A 91 -4.76 -4.31 -7.56
C GLY A 91 -4.02 -3.47 -8.61
N TRP A 92 -2.77 -3.81 -8.94
CA TRP A 92 -1.94 -3.07 -9.89
C TRP A 92 -1.86 -3.69 -11.28
N GLU A 93 -2.41 -4.89 -11.49
CA GLU A 93 -2.27 -5.64 -12.75
C GLU A 93 -2.75 -4.86 -13.98
N ASP A 94 -3.89 -4.16 -13.86
CA ASP A 94 -4.48 -3.35 -14.93
C ASP A 94 -3.74 -2.03 -15.19
N LEU A 95 -2.78 -1.68 -14.34
CA LEU A 95 -2.03 -0.43 -14.37
C LEU A 95 -0.55 -0.63 -14.74
N LEU A 96 -0.15 -1.86 -15.09
CA LEU A 96 1.19 -2.17 -15.58
C LEU A 96 1.42 -1.59 -16.99
N GLU A 97 2.63 -1.08 -17.24
CA GLU A 97 3.10 -0.53 -18.52
C GLU A 97 4.20 -1.39 -19.17
#